data_AF-A0AAV6ZIF1-F1
#
_entry.id   AF-A0AAV6ZIF1-F1
#
_cell.length_a   1.000
_cell.length_b   1.000
_cell.length_c   1.000
_cell.angle_alpha   90.00
_cell.angle_beta   90.00
_cell.angle_gamma   90.00
#
_symmetry.space_group_name_H-M   'P 1'
#
loop_
_entity.id
_entity.type
_entity.pdbx_description
1 polymer ?
#
loop_
_entity_poly.entity_id
_entity_poly.type
_entity_poly.pdbx_seq_one_letter_code
_entity_poly.pdbx_strand_id
1 'polypeptide(L)'
;MNIWARSGLVGSIFYFLHKKRLALAEQLKQDIGQRQDYELKLVQVVYRHGARTPLKPIPHNEQVEWSPNLLEAPDHTQFNYQVTDLLGGPRPPSPFEERYRSHKLKGGTFPGQLTTIGMQQMFALGARLRKDYVDERGFLSPVFNPSEV
;
A
#
# COMPACT_ATOMS: atom_id res chain seq x y z
N MET A 1 25.83 33.23 -43.87
CA MET A 1 25.78 31.92 -43.18
C MET A 1 24.36 31.39 -43.27
N ASN A 2 24.14 30.31 -44.02
CA ASN A 2 22.84 29.96 -44.63
C ASN A 2 21.78 29.49 -43.63
N ILE A 3 20.63 30.16 -43.64
CA ILE A 3 19.42 29.87 -42.84
C ILE A 3 18.90 28.44 -43.08
N TRP A 4 19.19 27.86 -44.25
CA TRP A 4 18.82 26.48 -44.62
C TRP A 4 19.59 25.40 -43.85
N ALA A 5 20.82 25.66 -43.41
CA ALA A 5 21.61 24.67 -42.67
C ALA A 5 21.11 24.46 -41.23
N ARG A 6 20.47 25.49 -40.64
CA ARG A 6 19.92 25.44 -39.28
C ARG A 6 18.59 24.68 -39.20
N SER A 7 17.75 24.78 -40.23
CA SER A 7 16.49 24.01 -40.29
C SER A 7 16.71 22.51 -40.48
N GLY A 8 17.73 22.12 -41.26
CA GLY A 8 18.10 20.71 -41.44
C GLY A 8 18.57 20.06 -40.14
N LEU A 9 19.36 20.78 -39.34
CA LEU A 9 19.92 20.27 -38.08
C LEU A 9 18.84 20.06 -37.01
N VAL A 10 17.86 20.98 -36.94
CA VAL A 10 16.71 20.86 -36.04
C VAL A 10 15.80 19.70 -36.47
N GLY A 11 15.51 19.57 -37.77
CA GLY A 11 14.72 18.45 -38.30
C GLY A 11 15.35 17.08 -38.03
N SER A 12 16.67 16.96 -38.14
CA SER A 12 17.40 15.73 -37.82
C SER A 12 17.34 15.36 -36.33
N ILE A 13 17.39 16.35 -35.43
CA ILE A 13 17.26 16.11 -33.98
C ILE A 13 15.84 15.63 -33.63
N PHE A 14 14.81 16.29 -34.17
CA PHE A 14 13.42 15.87 -33.97
C PHE A 14 13.16 14.46 -34.51
N TYR A 15 13.69 14.15 -35.70
CA TYR A 15 13.60 12.82 -36.29
C TYR A 15 14.30 11.76 -35.43
N PHE A 16 15.49 12.05 -34.92
CA PHE A 16 16.23 11.12 -34.05
C PHE A 16 15.53 10.90 -32.70
N LEU A 17 14.99 11.96 -32.09
CA LEU A 17 14.18 11.87 -30.87
C LEU A 17 12.89 11.06 -31.11
N HIS A 18 12.23 11.26 -32.25
CA HIS A 18 11.03 10.50 -32.61
C HIS A 18 11.35 9.02 -32.82
N LYS A 19 12.43 8.69 -33.55
CA LYS A 19 12.90 7.30 -33.71
C LYS A 19 13.25 6.64 -32.37
N LYS A 20 13.95 7.35 -31.48
CA LYS A 20 14.24 6.84 -30.12
C LYS A 20 12.97 6.56 -29.32
N ARG A 21 11.96 7.44 -29.39
CA ARG A 21 10.67 7.22 -28.73
C ARG A 21 9.92 6.02 -29.29
N LEU A 22 9.93 5.82 -30.61
CA LEU A 22 9.32 4.66 -31.25
C LEU A 22 10.03 3.36 -30.85
N ALA A 23 11.37 3.34 -30.90
CA ALA A 23 12.16 2.18 -30.47
C ALA A 23 11.93 1.83 -29.00
N LEU A 24 11.84 2.83 -28.12
CA LEU A 24 11.52 2.63 -26.70
C LEU A 24 10.09 2.08 -26.51
N ALA A 25 9.11 2.60 -27.26
CA ALA A 25 7.74 2.12 -27.23
C ALA A 25 7.61 0.68 -27.75
N GLU A 26 8.40 0.31 -28.76
CA GLU A 26 8.46 -1.02 -29.34
C GLU A 26 9.15 -2.02 -28.41
N GLN A 27 10.23 -1.60 -27.74
CA GLN A 27 10.89 -2.37 -26.69
C GLN A 27 9.96 -2.60 -25.49
N LEU A 28 9.20 -1.59 -25.06
CA LEU A 28 8.15 -1.73 -24.05
C LEU A 28 7.05 -2.71 -24.49
N LYS A 29 6.62 -2.67 -25.76
CA LYS A 29 5.65 -3.64 -26.29
C LYS A 29 6.20 -5.06 -26.30
N GLN A 30 7.47 -5.25 -26.66
CA GLN A 30 8.11 -6.57 -26.65
C GLN A 30 8.26 -7.11 -25.22
N ASP A 31 8.63 -6.28 -24.26
CA ASP A 31 8.75 -6.66 -22.85
C ASP A 31 7.38 -7.01 -22.23
N ILE A 32 6.32 -6.29 -22.64
CA ILE A 32 4.92 -6.63 -22.30
C ILE A 32 4.50 -7.94 -22.99
N GLY A 33 4.92 -8.16 -24.24
CA GLY A 33 4.64 -9.39 -25.01
C GLY A 33 5.32 -10.63 -24.42
N GLN A 34 6.59 -10.54 -24.01
CA GLN A 34 7.31 -11.61 -23.30
C GLN A 34 6.71 -11.90 -21.93
N ARG A 35 6.11 -10.91 -21.27
CA ARG A 35 5.37 -11.12 -20.01
C ARG A 35 4.11 -11.96 -20.17
N GLN A 36 3.58 -12.16 -21.39
CA GLN A 36 2.36 -12.95 -21.60
C GLN A 36 2.57 -14.47 -21.41
N ASP A 37 3.82 -14.96 -21.43
CA ASP A 37 4.11 -16.39 -21.27
C ASP A 37 4.29 -16.83 -19.79
N TYR A 38 4.18 -15.90 -18.84
CA TYR A 38 4.33 -16.23 -17.41
C TYR A 38 2.99 -16.34 -16.70
N GLU A 39 2.80 -17.48 -16.04
CA GLU A 39 1.65 -17.72 -15.16
C GLU A 39 2.01 -17.35 -13.71
N LEU A 40 1.19 -16.51 -13.07
CA LEU A 40 1.33 -16.19 -11.65
C LEU A 40 0.91 -17.39 -10.80
N LYS A 41 1.80 -17.90 -9.94
CA LYS A 41 1.54 -19.08 -9.09
C LYS A 41 1.35 -18.76 -7.61
N LEU A 42 2.01 -17.71 -7.11
CA LEU A 42 2.01 -17.37 -5.69
C LEU A 42 2.25 -15.86 -5.50
N VAL A 43 1.54 -15.27 -4.55
CA VAL A 43 1.77 -13.90 -4.08
C VAL A 43 2.05 -13.94 -2.58
N GLN A 44 3.11 -13.28 -2.15
CA GLN A 44 3.43 -13.09 -0.73
C GLN A 44 3.50 -11.59 -0.44
N VAL A 45 2.72 -11.13 0.53
CA VAL A 45 2.66 -9.70 0.88
C VAL A 45 3.08 -9.54 2.34
N VAL A 46 4.26 -8.93 2.54
CA VAL A 46 4.70 -8.48 3.86
C VAL A 46 4.48 -6.97 3.94
N TYR A 47 3.68 -6.53 4.91
CA TYR A 47 3.34 -5.12 5.07
C TYR A 47 3.56 -4.65 6.50
N ARG A 48 3.91 -3.37 6.64
CA ARG A 48 3.82 -2.67 7.92
C ARG A 48 2.38 -2.21 8.11
N HIS A 49 1.95 -2.14 9.36
CA HIS A 49 0.74 -1.46 9.76
C HIS A 49 0.67 0.00 9.24
N GLY A 50 -0.56 0.53 9.13
CA GLY A 50 -0.80 1.95 8.83
C GLY A 50 -0.41 2.91 9.97
N ALA A 51 -0.72 4.19 9.79
CA ALA A 51 -0.46 5.25 10.75
C ALA A 51 -1.08 4.98 12.14
N ARG A 52 -0.33 5.32 13.20
CA ARG A 52 -0.68 5.04 14.60
C ARG A 52 -0.44 6.24 15.49
N THR A 53 -1.04 6.23 16.68
CA THR A 53 -0.60 7.10 17.78
C THR A 53 0.84 6.73 18.20
N PRO A 54 1.64 7.68 18.70
CA PRO A 54 3.03 7.44 19.03
C PRO A 54 3.15 6.45 20.19
N LEU A 55 4.28 5.71 20.25
CA LEU A 55 4.56 4.81 21.37
C LEU A 55 4.95 5.56 22.65
N LYS A 56 5.54 6.75 22.49
CA LYS A 56 5.96 7.64 23.58
C LYS A 56 5.72 9.08 23.13
N PRO A 57 5.22 9.97 24.01
CA PRO A 57 5.16 11.39 23.70
C PRO A 57 6.57 11.97 23.58
N ILE A 58 6.69 13.07 22.83
CA ILE A 58 7.92 13.85 22.79
C ILE A 58 8.09 14.52 24.18
N PRO A 59 9.29 14.46 24.80
CA PRO A 59 9.54 15.06 26.10
C PRO A 59 9.62 16.59 25.95
N HIS A 60 8.46 17.22 25.86
CA HIS A 60 8.29 18.67 25.79
C HIS A 60 7.00 19.08 26.51
N ASN A 61 6.96 20.30 27.04
CA ASN A 61 5.81 20.81 27.79
C ASN A 61 4.57 20.96 26.89
N GLU A 62 4.78 21.32 25.63
CA GLU A 62 3.74 21.40 24.62
C GLU A 62 3.61 20.08 23.86
N GLN A 63 2.54 19.34 24.14
CA GLN A 63 2.16 18.13 23.41
C GLN A 63 0.88 18.37 22.61
N VAL A 64 0.80 17.73 21.44
CA VAL A 64 -0.43 17.65 20.65
C VAL A 64 -1.44 16.70 21.31
N GLU A 65 -2.72 16.91 21.02
CA GLU A 65 -3.80 16.07 21.54
C GLU A 65 -4.11 14.90 20.61
N TRP A 66 -4.14 13.70 21.19
CA TRP A 66 -4.54 12.45 20.55
C TRP A 66 -5.94 12.09 21.02
N SER A 67 -6.95 12.61 20.33
CA SER A 67 -8.38 12.37 20.62
C SER A 67 -8.80 10.92 20.32
N PRO A 68 -9.71 10.32 21.10
CA PRO A 68 -10.29 9.00 20.81
C PRO A 68 -11.00 8.91 19.45
N ASN A 69 -11.50 10.02 18.91
CA ASN A 69 -12.18 10.05 17.61
C ASN A 69 -11.24 9.64 16.46
N LEU A 70 -9.91 9.73 16.67
CA LEU A 70 -8.92 9.21 15.72
C LEU A 70 -8.96 7.68 15.57
N LEU A 71 -9.69 6.97 16.43
CA LEU A 71 -9.81 5.52 16.40
C LEU A 71 -11.13 5.03 15.79
N GLU A 72 -11.99 5.96 15.33
CA GLU A 72 -13.24 5.60 14.67
C GLU A 72 -12.94 4.92 13.34
N ALA A 73 -13.42 3.68 13.20
CA ALA A 73 -13.18 2.88 12.02
C ALA A 73 -14.14 3.29 10.89
N PRO A 74 -13.64 3.63 9.69
CA PRO A 74 -14.52 3.90 8.55
C PRO A 74 -15.37 2.66 8.20
N ASP A 75 -16.64 2.86 7.85
CA ASP A 75 -17.60 1.78 7.61
C ASP A 75 -17.12 0.76 6.56
N HIS A 76 -16.48 1.23 5.49
CA HIS A 76 -15.95 0.36 4.43
C HIS A 76 -14.73 -0.47 4.84
N THR A 77 -14.19 -0.26 6.04
CA THR A 77 -13.11 -1.08 6.61
C THR A 77 -13.60 -2.17 7.55
N GLN A 78 -14.90 -2.22 7.85
CA GLN A 78 -15.47 -3.21 8.75
C GLN A 78 -15.43 -4.60 8.12
N PHE A 79 -14.79 -5.54 8.81
CA PHE A 79 -14.71 -6.94 8.41
C PHE A 79 -14.60 -7.82 9.65
N ASN A 80 -15.46 -8.82 9.78
CA ASN A 80 -15.44 -9.71 10.94
C ASN A 80 -14.27 -10.69 10.82
N TYR A 81 -13.49 -10.83 11.90
CA TYR A 81 -12.38 -11.76 11.96
C TYR A 81 -12.21 -12.36 13.36
N GLN A 82 -11.54 -13.50 13.42
CA GLN A 82 -11.11 -14.14 14.67
C GLN A 82 -9.59 -14.23 14.69
N VAL A 83 -9.01 -14.15 15.90
CA VAL A 83 -7.57 -14.34 16.12
C VAL A 83 -7.38 -15.62 16.93
N THR A 84 -6.53 -16.51 16.42
CA THR A 84 -6.14 -17.77 17.06
C THR A 84 -4.62 -17.82 17.23
N ASP A 85 -4.13 -18.83 17.94
CA ASP A 85 -2.72 -19.24 17.80
C ASP A 85 -2.46 -19.98 16.46
N LEU A 86 -1.23 -20.45 16.26
CA LEU A 86 -0.82 -21.17 15.04
C LEU A 86 -1.47 -22.55 14.86
N LEU A 87 -2.05 -23.11 15.93
CA LEU A 87 -2.71 -24.41 15.93
C LEU A 87 -4.24 -24.28 15.87
N GLY A 88 -4.77 -23.06 15.71
CA GLY A 88 -6.21 -22.77 15.72
C GLY A 88 -6.82 -22.70 17.13
N GLY A 89 -5.99 -22.64 18.17
CA GLY A 89 -6.41 -22.49 19.56
C GLY A 89 -6.75 -21.05 19.94
N PRO A 90 -6.93 -20.77 21.24
CA PRO A 90 -7.30 -19.44 21.73
C PRO A 90 -6.29 -18.35 21.35
N ARG A 91 -6.77 -17.09 21.28
CA ARG A 91 -5.91 -15.92 21.08
C ARG A 91 -4.84 -15.85 22.19
N PRO A 92 -3.54 -15.79 21.85
CA PRO A 92 -2.49 -15.65 22.86
C PRO A 92 -2.53 -14.27 23.54
N PRO A 93 -2.06 -14.16 24.80
CA PRO A 93 -1.94 -12.87 25.48
C PRO A 93 -0.97 -11.95 24.74
N SER A 94 -1.18 -10.63 24.87
CA SER A 94 -0.34 -9.61 24.24
C SER A 94 0.27 -8.69 25.29
N PRO A 95 1.48 -9.00 25.80
CA PRO A 95 2.17 -8.15 26.77
C PRO A 95 2.43 -6.73 26.25
N PHE A 96 2.56 -6.56 24.93
CA PHE A 96 2.71 -5.25 24.30
C PHE A 96 1.43 -4.41 24.42
N GLU A 97 0.27 -5.01 24.20
CA GLU A 97 -1.01 -4.30 24.33
C GLU A 97 -1.25 -3.89 25.78
N GLU A 98 -0.98 -4.77 26.73
CA GLU A 98 -1.03 -4.47 28.17
C GLU A 98 -0.11 -3.28 28.52
N ARG A 99 1.13 -3.30 28.01
CA ARG A 99 2.08 -2.21 28.22
C ARG A 99 1.61 -0.90 27.60
N TYR A 100 1.05 -0.90 26.40
CA TYR A 100 0.55 0.33 25.77
C TYR A 100 -0.66 0.89 26.49
N ARG A 101 -1.54 0.05 27.04
CA ARG A 101 -2.72 0.48 27.78
C ARG A 101 -2.45 0.96 29.21
N SER A 102 -1.21 0.86 29.69
CA SER A 102 -0.81 1.29 31.04
C SER A 102 -0.95 2.80 31.29
N HIS A 103 -1.00 3.62 30.24
CA HIS A 103 -1.09 5.08 30.34
C HIS A 103 -1.74 5.67 29.08
N LYS A 104 -2.29 6.88 29.20
CA LYS A 104 -2.90 7.62 28.10
C LYS A 104 -2.00 8.76 27.64
N LEU A 105 -2.01 9.04 26.34
CA LEU A 105 -1.42 10.23 25.74
C LEU A 105 -2.31 11.45 26.06
N LYS A 106 -1.75 12.66 25.92
CA LYS A 106 -2.56 13.90 25.96
C LYS A 106 -3.69 13.78 24.94
N GLY A 107 -4.91 14.15 25.31
CA GLY A 107 -6.12 13.97 24.48
C GLY A 107 -6.92 12.69 24.77
N GLY A 108 -6.34 11.71 25.49
CA GLY A 108 -7.09 10.59 26.08
C GLY A 108 -6.94 9.22 25.40
N THR A 109 -6.24 9.15 24.26
CA THR A 109 -5.98 7.89 23.54
C THR A 109 -4.74 7.14 24.06
N PHE A 110 -4.70 5.82 23.89
CA PHE A 110 -3.54 5.00 24.22
C PHE A 110 -2.41 5.14 23.17
N PRO A 111 -1.15 4.89 23.56
CA PRO A 111 -0.03 4.70 22.64
C PRO A 111 -0.22 3.56 21.63
N GLY A 112 0.40 3.68 20.45
CA GLY A 112 0.50 2.60 19.47
C GLY A 112 -0.81 2.14 18.83
N GLN A 113 -1.90 2.92 18.96
CA GLN A 113 -3.21 2.56 18.44
C GLN A 113 -3.30 2.92 16.95
N LEU A 114 -3.85 2.00 16.13
CA LEU A 114 -4.12 2.26 14.72
C LEU A 114 -5.22 3.32 14.59
N THR A 115 -4.97 4.37 13.80
CA THR A 115 -5.94 5.45 13.61
C THR A 115 -6.79 5.25 12.35
N THR A 116 -7.87 6.01 12.20
CA THR A 116 -8.70 6.10 10.99
C THR A 116 -7.86 6.32 9.73
N ILE A 117 -6.81 7.17 9.82
CA ILE A 117 -5.86 7.39 8.72
C ILE A 117 -5.12 6.09 8.39
N GLY A 118 -4.62 5.39 9.42
CA GLY A 118 -3.95 4.11 9.24
C GLY A 118 -4.86 3.03 8.66
N MET A 119 -6.12 2.97 9.09
CA MET A 119 -7.13 2.07 8.55
C MET A 119 -7.37 2.35 7.06
N GLN A 120 -7.50 3.63 6.67
CA GLN A 120 -7.68 4.02 5.27
C GLN A 120 -6.46 3.67 4.41
N GLN A 121 -5.24 3.83 4.94
CA GLN A 121 -4.01 3.42 4.24
C GLN A 121 -4.02 1.91 3.96
N MET A 122 -4.45 1.11 4.95
CA MET A 122 -4.52 -0.35 4.78
C MET A 122 -5.63 -0.76 3.82
N PHE A 123 -6.78 -0.08 3.84
CA PHE A 123 -7.83 -0.29 2.86
C PHE A 123 -7.36 0.04 1.44
N ALA A 124 -6.65 1.15 1.25
CA ALA A 124 -6.10 1.53 -0.04
C ALA A 124 -5.05 0.51 -0.55
N LEU A 125 -4.23 -0.05 0.34
CA LEU A 125 -3.35 -1.16 0.00
C LEU A 125 -4.15 -2.37 -0.48
N GLY A 126 -5.18 -2.78 0.26
CA GLY A 126 -6.08 -3.88 -0.12
C GLY A 126 -6.77 -3.65 -1.47
N ALA A 127 -7.25 -2.43 -1.72
CA ALA A 127 -7.85 -2.05 -3.01
C ALA A 127 -6.85 -2.15 -4.17
N ARG A 128 -5.58 -1.80 -3.96
CA ARG A 128 -4.53 -2.01 -4.96
C ARG A 128 -4.28 -3.50 -5.21
N LEU A 129 -4.19 -4.31 -4.15
CA LEU A 129 -4.02 -5.76 -4.28
C LEU A 129 -5.20 -6.40 -5.03
N ARG A 130 -6.43 -5.93 -4.78
CA ARG A 130 -7.62 -6.35 -5.53
C ARG A 130 -7.48 -6.04 -7.01
N LYS A 131 -7.14 -4.80 -7.35
CA LYS A 131 -6.93 -4.39 -8.75
C LYS A 131 -5.94 -5.34 -9.44
N ASP A 132 -4.80 -5.58 -8.81
CA ASP A 132 -3.71 -6.36 -9.42
C ASP A 132 -4.03 -7.86 -9.52
N TYR A 133 -4.63 -8.46 -8.47
CA TYR A 133 -4.74 -9.92 -8.34
C TYR A 133 -6.16 -10.48 -8.47
N VAL A 134 -7.19 -9.65 -8.41
CA VAL A 134 -8.58 -10.04 -8.68
C VAL A 134 -8.99 -9.52 -10.05
N ASP A 135 -8.93 -8.21 -10.27
CA ASP A 135 -9.57 -7.58 -11.43
C ASP A 135 -8.72 -7.74 -12.72
N GLU A 136 -7.41 -7.46 -12.66
CA GLU A 136 -6.54 -7.49 -13.85
C GLU A 136 -6.03 -8.89 -14.19
N ARG A 137 -5.78 -9.73 -13.19
CA ARG A 137 -5.17 -11.06 -13.37
C ARG A 137 -6.12 -12.24 -13.16
N GLY A 138 -7.27 -12.02 -12.52
CA GLY A 138 -8.20 -13.11 -12.16
C GLY A 138 -7.54 -14.23 -11.33
N PHE A 139 -6.52 -13.89 -10.53
CA PHE A 139 -5.74 -14.86 -9.76
C PHE A 139 -6.44 -15.30 -8.47
N LEU A 140 -7.15 -14.38 -7.81
CA LEU A 140 -7.94 -14.63 -6.59
C LEU A 140 -9.44 -14.47 -6.85
N SER A 141 -10.25 -15.18 -6.06
CA SER A 141 -11.69 -15.02 -6.04
C SER A 141 -12.10 -13.58 -5.65
N PRO A 142 -13.22 -13.04 -6.19
CA PRO A 142 -13.65 -11.67 -5.91
C PRO A 142 -14.17 -11.46 -4.47
N VAL A 143 -14.41 -12.54 -3.74
CA VAL A 143 -14.85 -12.60 -2.34
C VAL A 143 -13.87 -13.47 -1.57
N PHE A 144 -13.61 -13.13 -0.30
CA PHE A 144 -12.69 -13.87 0.56
C PHE A 144 -13.00 -15.38 0.59
N ASN A 145 -11.98 -16.19 0.32
CA ASN A 145 -12.03 -17.66 0.33
C ASN A 145 -10.90 -18.19 1.24
N PRO A 146 -11.22 -18.89 2.36
CA PRO A 146 -10.20 -19.40 3.28
C PRO A 146 -9.21 -20.41 2.70
N SER A 147 -9.50 -21.04 1.55
CA SER A 147 -8.55 -21.95 0.90
C SER A 147 -7.53 -21.22 0.01
N GLU A 148 -7.75 -19.94 -0.29
CA GLU A 148 -6.88 -19.11 -1.13
C GLU A 148 -5.95 -18.19 -0.31
N VAL A 149 -6.28 -17.93 0.97
CA VAL A 149 -5.56 -17.02 1.88
C VAL A 149 -5.49 -17.60 3.28
#